data_AF-A0A7X4I0M9-F1
#
_entry.id   AF-A0A7X4I0M9-F1
#
_cell.length_a   1.000
_cell.length_b   1.000
_cell.length_c   1.000
_cell.angle_alpha   90.00
_cell.angle_beta   90.00
_cell.angle_gamma   90.00
#
_symmetry.space_group_name_H-M   'P 1'
#
loop_
_entity.id
_entity.type
_entity.pdbx_description
1 polymer ?
#
loop_
_entity_poly.entity_id
_entity_poly.type
_entity_poly.pdbx_seq_one_letter_code
_entity_poly.pdbx_strand_id
1 'polypeptide(L)'
;MALLQHRLGRDAALAFASEARAFEIEWVDESLHASAVAALRGAPRSVGLVDQVSFLVMRRCQIDEALAFDRHFAAAGFRLYGT
;
A
#
# COMPACT_ATOMS: atom_id res chain seq x y z
N MET A 1 9.71 -5.56 2.62
CA MET A 1 11.18 -5.76 2.74
C MET A 1 11.73 -6.87 1.85
N ALA A 2 11.10 -8.04 1.77
CA ALA A 2 11.57 -9.15 0.92
C ALA A 2 11.90 -8.76 -0.54
N LEU A 3 11.04 -7.96 -1.20
CA LEU A 3 11.28 -7.52 -2.58
C LEU A 3 12.53 -6.65 -2.73
N LEU A 4 12.71 -5.65 -1.85
CA LEU A 4 13.90 -4.79 -1.86
C LEU A 4 15.16 -5.61 -1.57
N GLN A 5 15.11 -6.50 -0.57
CA GLN A 5 16.25 -7.38 -0.27
C GLN A 5 16.62 -8.27 -1.46
N HIS A 6 15.63 -8.83 -2.15
CA HIS A 6 15.86 -9.69 -3.31
C HIS A 6 16.45 -8.92 -4.51
N ARG A 7 16.00 -7.68 -4.74
CA ARG A 7 16.41 -6.90 -5.93
C ARG A 7 17.64 -6.03 -5.72
N LEU A 8 17.84 -5.53 -4.50
CA LEU A 8 18.84 -4.49 -4.18
C LEU A 8 19.76 -4.88 -3.01
N GLY A 9 19.58 -6.07 -2.43
CA GLY A 9 20.40 -6.56 -1.34
C GLY A 9 19.91 -6.16 0.05
N ARG A 10 20.51 -6.77 1.07
CA ARG A 10 20.08 -6.64 2.48
C ARG A 10 20.30 -5.23 3.03
N ASP A 11 21.40 -4.57 2.67
CA ASP A 11 21.73 -3.24 3.19
C ASP A 11 20.72 -2.19 2.74
N ALA A 12 20.32 -2.23 1.46
CA ALA A 12 19.28 -1.35 0.92
C ALA A 12 17.92 -1.56 1.63
N ALA A 13 17.56 -2.81 1.94
CA ALA A 13 16.33 -3.11 2.67
C ALA A 13 16.36 -2.59 4.12
N LEU A 14 17.51 -2.65 4.79
CA LEU A 14 17.67 -2.13 6.15
C LEU A 14 17.68 -0.59 6.17
N ALA A 15 18.35 0.04 5.19
CA ALA A 15 18.33 1.49 5.02
C ALA A 15 16.91 2.01 4.84
N PHE A 16 16.14 1.39 3.91
CA PHE A 16 14.73 1.73 3.72
C PHE A 16 13.91 1.58 5.02
N ALA A 17 14.10 0.49 5.77
CA ALA A 17 13.36 0.27 7.02
C ALA A 17 13.70 1.33 8.09
N SER A 18 14.90 1.89 8.07
CA SER A 18 15.30 3.01 8.92
C SER A 18 14.64 4.31 8.46
N GLU A 19 14.73 4.64 7.17
CA GLU A 19 14.19 5.87 6.58
C GLU A 19 12.66 5.94 6.64
N ALA A 20 11.97 4.80 6.49
CA ALA A 20 10.52 4.71 6.57
C ALA A 20 9.96 5.21 7.92
N ARG A 21 10.77 5.26 8.98
CA ARG A 21 10.38 5.80 10.29
C ARG A 21 10.09 7.30 10.29
N ALA A 22 10.48 8.02 9.23
CA ALA A 22 10.11 9.42 9.05
C ALA A 22 8.62 9.61 8.69
N PHE A 23 7.91 8.54 8.36
CA PHE A 23 6.49 8.56 8.02
C PHE A 23 5.65 7.95 9.14
N GLU A 24 4.37 8.31 9.17
CA GLU A 24 3.38 7.60 9.96
C GLU A 24 3.16 6.20 9.35
N ILE A 25 3.27 5.16 10.19
CA ILE A 25 3.20 3.77 9.76
C ILE A 25 1.92 3.13 10.29
N GLU A 26 1.01 2.84 9.38
CA GLU A 26 -0.18 2.04 9.65
C GLU A 26 0.18 0.54 9.57
N TRP A 27 0.10 -0.15 10.70
CA TRP A 27 0.34 -1.58 10.77
C TRP A 27 -0.90 -2.36 10.34
N VAL A 28 -0.70 -3.38 9.50
CA VAL A 28 -1.78 -4.25 9.06
C VAL A 28 -2.10 -5.26 10.15
N ASP A 29 -3.15 -4.97 10.93
CA ASP A 29 -3.69 -5.91 11.90
C ASP A 29 -4.54 -7.02 11.23
N GLU A 30 -4.98 -7.98 12.03
CA GLU A 30 -5.77 -9.12 11.57
C GLU A 30 -7.11 -8.69 10.92
N SER A 31 -7.77 -7.68 11.48
CA SER A 31 -9.06 -7.21 11.00
C SER A 31 -8.94 -6.50 9.65
N LEU A 32 -7.93 -5.65 9.50
CA LEU A 32 -7.61 -4.97 8.26
C LEU A 32 -7.16 -5.97 7.19
N HIS A 33 -6.34 -6.95 7.54
CA HIS A 33 -5.95 -8.02 6.63
C HIS A 33 -7.16 -8.81 6.13
N ALA A 34 -8.04 -9.27 7.04
CA ALA A 34 -9.25 -10.00 6.68
C ALA A 34 -10.17 -9.17 5.77
N SER A 35 -10.32 -7.87 6.07
CA SER A 35 -11.11 -6.94 5.26
C SER A 35 -10.52 -6.78 3.86
N ALA A 36 -9.20 -6.66 3.74
CA ALA A 36 -8.52 -6.57 2.45
C ALA A 36 -8.67 -7.85 1.61
N VAL A 37 -8.58 -9.03 2.26
CA VAL A 37 -8.80 -10.33 1.60
C VAL A 37 -10.25 -10.46 1.12
N ALA A 38 -11.22 -9.98 1.90
CA ALA A 38 -12.62 -9.95 1.48
C ALA A 38 -12.81 -9.03 0.26
N ALA A 39 -12.24 -7.82 0.29
CA ALA A 39 -12.33 -6.86 -0.81
C ALA A 39 -11.68 -7.39 -2.10
N LEU A 40 -10.57 -8.13 -1.99
CA LEU A 40 -9.88 -8.73 -3.13
C LEU A 40 -10.75 -9.69 -3.95
N ARG A 41 -11.74 -10.36 -3.33
CA ARG A 41 -12.61 -11.33 -4.03
C ARG A 41 -13.45 -10.68 -5.14
N GLY A 42 -13.80 -9.40 -4.99
CA GLY A 42 -14.55 -8.63 -5.98
C GLY A 42 -13.68 -7.74 -6.88
N ALA A 43 -12.37 -7.73 -6.67
CA ALA A 43 -11.46 -6.82 -7.35
C ALA A 43 -11.10 -7.31 -8.77
N PRO A 44 -10.75 -6.40 -9.70
CA PRO A 44 -10.13 -6.79 -10.95
C PRO A 44 -8.85 -7.59 -10.71
N ARG A 45 -8.54 -8.56 -11.59
CA ARG A 45 -7.33 -9.41 -11.47
C ARG A 45 -6.02 -8.63 -11.44
N SER A 46 -6.01 -7.39 -11.93
CA SER A 46 -4.83 -6.52 -11.92
C SER A 46 -4.56 -5.88 -10.56
N VAL A 47 -5.56 -5.83 -9.67
CA VAL A 47 -5.46 -5.20 -8.35
C VAL A 47 -5.02 -6.23 -7.33
N GLY A 48 -3.92 -5.94 -6.63
CA GLY A 48 -3.33 -6.84 -5.64
C GLY A 48 -3.93 -6.71 -4.24
N LEU A 49 -3.56 -7.62 -3.35
CA LEU A 49 -3.92 -7.53 -1.93
C LEU A 49 -3.34 -6.26 -1.28
N VAL A 50 -2.11 -5.89 -1.63
CA VAL A 50 -1.45 -4.68 -1.09
C VAL A 50 -2.24 -3.43 -1.46
N ASP A 51 -2.71 -3.32 -2.71
CA ASP A 51 -3.57 -2.21 -3.16
C ASP A 51 -4.87 -2.15 -2.34
N GLN A 52 -5.51 -3.30 -2.08
CA GLN A 52 -6.72 -3.36 -1.26
C GLN A 52 -6.47 -2.90 0.19
N VAL A 53 -5.34 -3.30 0.78
CA VAL A 53 -4.93 -2.81 2.10
C VAL A 53 -4.75 -1.30 2.05
N SER A 54 -4.02 -0.76 1.06
CA SER A 54 -3.81 0.67 0.90
C SER A 54 -5.12 1.44 0.76
N PHE A 55 -6.08 0.95 -0.04
CA PHE A 55 -7.39 1.61 -0.20
C PHE A 55 -8.18 1.66 1.10
N LEU A 56 -8.16 0.58 1.89
CA LEU A 56 -8.84 0.52 3.19
C LEU A 56 -8.19 1.45 4.21
N VAL A 57 -6.85 1.46 4.28
CA VAL A 57 -6.11 2.38 5.16
C VAL A 57 -6.40 3.83 4.81
N MET A 58 -6.30 4.19 3.52
CA MET A 58 -6.57 5.55 3.06
C MET A 58 -7.98 6.00 3.40
N ARG A 59 -9.00 5.15 3.19
CA ARG A 59 -10.38 5.46 3.57
C ARG A 59 -10.57 5.62 5.08
N ARG A 60 -9.92 4.75 5.88
CA ARG A 60 -9.97 4.81 7.36
C ARG A 60 -9.33 6.09 7.88
N CYS A 61 -8.22 6.49 7.30
CA CYS A 61 -7.45 7.68 7.70
C CYS A 61 -7.92 8.97 6.98
N GLN A 62 -8.99 8.90 6.16
CA GLN A 62 -9.52 10.01 5.38
C GLN A 62 -8.46 10.68 4.46
N ILE A 63 -7.60 9.86 3.87
CA ILE A 63 -6.58 10.28 2.91
C ILE A 63 -7.14 10.09 1.50
N ASP A 64 -7.24 11.19 0.75
CA ASP A 64 -7.81 11.20 -0.60
C ASP A 64 -6.76 11.22 -1.71
N GLU A 65 -5.49 11.44 -1.37
CA GLU A 65 -4.39 11.59 -2.31
C GLU A 65 -3.31 10.53 -2.08
N ALA A 66 -2.95 9.81 -3.13
CA ALA A 66 -1.98 8.72 -3.12
C ALA A 66 -0.71 9.13 -3.87
N LEU A 67 0.46 8.96 -3.23
CA LEU A 67 1.73 8.91 -3.94
C LEU A 67 1.90 7.51 -4.55
N ALA A 68 1.38 7.34 -5.76
CA ALA A 68 1.42 6.07 -6.49
C ALA A 68 1.66 6.30 -7.99
N PHE A 69 2.33 5.33 -8.63
CA PHE A 69 2.61 5.38 -10.08
C PHE A 69 1.63 4.55 -10.91
N ASP A 70 0.78 3.75 -10.27
CA ASP A 70 -0.21 2.93 -10.97
C ASP A 70 -1.59 3.60 -11.00
N ARG A 71 -2.38 3.21 -12.01
CA ARG A 71 -3.74 3.72 -12.23
C ARG A 71 -4.80 3.09 -11.31
N HIS A 72 -4.46 2.09 -10.51
CA HIS A 72 -5.44 1.40 -9.67
C HIS A 72 -5.95 2.31 -8.55
N PHE A 73 -5.10 3.16 -7.98
CA PHE A 73 -5.51 4.17 -7.00
C PHE A 73 -6.52 5.16 -7.59
N ALA A 74 -6.28 5.66 -8.80
CA ALA A 74 -7.24 6.51 -9.51
C ALA A 74 -8.57 5.79 -9.78
N ALA A 75 -8.52 4.53 -10.23
CA ALA A 75 -9.72 3.72 -10.45
C ALA A 75 -10.50 3.41 -9.15
N ALA A 76 -9.82 3.41 -8.00
CA ALA A 76 -10.43 3.23 -6.68
C ALA A 76 -11.00 4.53 -6.07
N GLY A 77 -10.85 5.66 -6.77
CA GLY A 77 -11.40 6.96 -6.40
C GLY A 77 -10.42 7.92 -5.72
N PHE A 78 -9.13 7.58 -5.65
CA PHE A 78 -8.10 8.45 -5.05
C PHE A 78 -7.48 9.38 -6.10
N ARG A 79 -7.03 10.57 -5.68
CA ARG A 79 -6.20 11.45 -6.51
C ARG A 79 -4.76 10.96 -6.49
N LEU A 80 -4.04 11.07 -7.59
CA LEU A 80 -2.61 10.80 -7.60
C LEU A 80 -1.86 12.10 -7.27
N TYR A 81 -0.92 12.02 -6.33
CA TYR A 81 -0.08 13.17 -6.00
C TYR A 81 0.84 13.50 -7.17
N GLY A 82 0.88 14.77 -7.57
CA GLY A 82 1.81 15.27 -8.58
C GLY A 82 1.43 14.97 -10.04
N THR A 83 0.20 14.52 -10.32
CA THR A 83 -0.38 14.40 -11.67
C THR A 83 -1.29 15.55 -12.04
#